data_AF-A0A416T3K4-F1
#
_entry.id   AF-A0A416T3K4-F1
#
_cell.length_a   1.000
_cell.length_b   1.000
_cell.length_c   1.000
_cell.angle_alpha   90.00
_cell.angle_beta   90.00
_cell.angle_gamma   90.00
#
_symmetry.space_group_name_H-M   'P 1'
#
loop_
_entity.id
_entity.type
_entity.pdbx_description
1 polymer ?
#
loop_
_entity_poly.entity_id
_entity_poly.type
_entity_poly.pdbx_seq_one_letter_code
_entity_poly.pdbx_strand_id
1 'polypeptide(L)'
;MIHEDQQGKHIIGHKNYKEEEGKSITTLSMVKMEELLQKYAGTGQIARDNGERVDFKEIIGFYINKQKNKKYETTVGIIHYSKNGLHIVPARPSWMGR
;
A
#
# COMPACT_ATOMS: atom_id res chain seq x y z
N MET A 1 -0.66 10.78 -10.56
CA MET A 1 -0.01 9.72 -11.37
C MET A 1 0.77 8.80 -10.45
N ILE A 2 0.62 7.49 -10.61
CA ILE A 2 1.34 6.50 -9.79
C ILE A 2 2.80 6.41 -10.23
N HIS A 3 3.71 6.31 -9.27
CA HIS A 3 5.10 5.98 -9.55
C HIS A 3 5.27 4.47 -9.72
N GLU A 4 5.33 4.02 -10.97
CA GLU A 4 5.32 2.59 -11.33
C GLU A 4 6.44 1.80 -10.64
N ASP A 5 7.70 2.25 -10.70
CA ASP A 5 8.81 1.50 -10.10
C ASP A 5 8.67 1.34 -8.57
N GLN A 6 8.10 2.33 -7.89
CA GLN A 6 7.85 2.29 -6.44
C GLN A 6 6.66 1.40 -6.12
N GLN A 7 5.57 1.51 -6.88
CA GLN A 7 4.39 0.65 -6.73
C GLN A 7 4.74 -0.81 -7.02
N GLY A 8 5.58 -1.05 -8.02
CA GLY A 8 6.04 -2.37 -8.44
C GLY A 8 6.82 -3.14 -7.38
N LYS A 9 7.36 -2.48 -6.35
CA LYS A 9 7.93 -3.15 -5.17
C LYS A 9 6.90 -3.90 -4.33
N HIS A 10 5.61 -3.68 -4.61
CA HIS A 10 4.47 -4.27 -3.92
C HIS A 10 3.62 -5.17 -4.83
N ILE A 11 4.02 -5.42 -6.09
CA ILE A 11 3.24 -6.25 -7.04
C ILE A 11 4.03 -7.53 -7.33
N ILE A 12 3.46 -8.69 -6.99
CA ILE A 12 4.09 -9.99 -7.29
C ILE A 12 4.30 -10.12 -8.80
N GLY A 13 5.51 -10.53 -9.21
CA GLY A 13 5.88 -10.68 -10.62
C GLY A 13 6.39 -9.42 -11.31
N HIS A 14 6.36 -8.26 -10.64
CA HIS A 14 7.00 -7.06 -11.16
C HIS A 14 8.53 -7.11 -10.95
N LYS A 15 9.32 -6.57 -11.89
CA LYS A 15 10.80 -6.57 -11.86
C LYS A 15 11.42 -6.03 -10.56
N ASN A 16 10.70 -5.16 -9.87
CA ASN A 16 11.15 -4.51 -8.63
C ASN A 16 10.62 -5.18 -7.35
N TYR A 17 9.81 -6.23 -7.48
CA TYR A 17 9.35 -7.03 -6.34
C TYR A 17 10.42 -8.03 -5.96
N LYS A 18 10.78 -8.04 -4.68
CA LYS A 18 11.78 -8.92 -4.08
C LYS A 18 11.13 -9.62 -2.90
N GLU A 19 10.93 -10.93 -3.03
CA GLU A 19 10.23 -11.74 -2.02
C GLU A 19 10.99 -11.73 -0.69
N GLU A 20 12.32 -11.76 -0.75
CA GLU A 20 13.23 -11.71 0.39
C GLU A 20 13.12 -10.39 1.19
N GLU A 21 12.65 -9.31 0.57
CA GLU A 21 12.40 -8.05 1.27
C GLU A 21 11.12 -8.09 2.10
N GLY A 22 10.25 -9.09 1.92
CA GLY A 22 9.03 -9.30 2.70
C GLY A 22 8.12 -8.08 2.73
N LYS A 23 8.00 -7.37 1.59
CA LYS A 23 7.16 -6.19 1.46
C LYS A 23 5.68 -6.57 1.39
N SER A 24 4.82 -5.67 1.89
CA SER A 24 3.37 -5.75 1.68
C SER A 24 3.04 -5.85 0.20
N ILE A 25 1.97 -6.58 -0.13
CA ILE A 25 1.61 -6.93 -1.50
C ILE A 25 0.30 -6.25 -1.87
N THR A 26 0.27 -5.52 -2.96
CA THR A 26 -0.93 -4.96 -3.57
C THR A 26 -1.50 -5.94 -4.59
N THR A 27 -2.82 -6.13 -4.57
CA THR A 27 -3.53 -7.05 -5.48
C THR A 27 -4.38 -6.32 -6.52
N LEU A 28 -4.46 -4.99 -6.43
CA LEU A 28 -5.26 -4.16 -7.32
C LEU A 28 -4.52 -3.86 -8.63
N SER A 29 -5.30 -3.65 -9.70
CA SER A 29 -4.76 -3.13 -10.96
C SER A 29 -4.30 -1.68 -10.81
N MET A 30 -3.41 -1.22 -11.69
CA MET A 30 -2.95 0.18 -11.71
C MET A 30 -4.11 1.16 -11.83
N VAL A 31 -5.07 0.89 -12.73
CA VAL A 31 -6.27 1.72 -12.91
C VAL A 31 -7.06 1.83 -11.61
N LYS A 32 -7.29 0.69 -10.94
CA LYS A 32 -8.05 0.68 -9.68
C LYS A 32 -7.32 1.43 -8.56
N MET A 33 -5.99 1.34 -8.51
CA MET A 33 -5.19 2.13 -7.57
C MET A 33 -5.29 3.63 -7.86
N GLU A 34 -5.32 4.05 -9.12
CA GLU A 34 -5.49 5.47 -9.48
C GLU A 34 -6.85 6.00 -9.05
N GLU A 35 -7.93 5.23 -9.28
CA GLU A 35 -9.27 5.58 -8.79
C GLU A 35 -9.30 5.75 -7.26
N LEU A 36 -8.66 4.84 -6.53
CA LEU A 36 -8.57 4.91 -5.07
C LEU A 36 -7.77 6.12 -4.61
N LEU A 37 -6.65 6.46 -5.27
CA LEU A 37 -5.89 7.65 -4.97
C LEU A 37 -6.70 8.92 -5.20
N GLN A 38 -7.40 9.03 -6.33
CA GLN A 38 -8.27 10.18 -6.62
C GLN A 38 -9.37 10.34 -5.57
N LYS A 39 -9.92 9.23 -5.09
CA LYS A 39 -11.02 9.23 -4.12
C LYS A 39 -10.59 9.54 -2.68
N TYR A 40 -9.43 9.02 -2.25
CA TYR A 40 -9.06 9.00 -0.83
C TYR A 40 -7.80 9.78 -0.47
N ALA A 41 -7.00 10.25 -1.43
CA ALA A 41 -5.86 11.12 -1.12
C ALA A 41 -6.32 12.38 -0.38
N GLY A 42 -5.67 12.70 0.73
CA GLY A 42 -5.99 13.83 1.62
C GLY A 42 -7.14 13.58 2.61
N THR A 43 -7.69 12.37 2.69
CA THR A 43 -8.81 12.02 3.59
C THR A 43 -8.38 11.24 4.85
N GLY A 44 -7.15 10.72 4.83
CA GLY A 44 -6.57 9.87 5.85
C GLY A 44 -5.83 10.64 6.95
N GLN A 45 -5.13 9.87 7.77
CA GLN A 45 -4.34 10.39 8.88
C GLN A 45 -2.88 10.55 8.46
N ILE A 46 -2.25 11.65 8.85
CA ILE A 46 -0.82 11.87 8.60
C ILE A 46 -0.02 10.72 9.24
N ALA A 47 0.76 10.03 8.42
CA ALA A 47 1.74 9.04 8.83
C ALA A 47 3.16 9.63 8.73
N ARG A 48 4.17 8.85 9.10
CA ARG A 48 5.57 9.26 8.97
C ARG A 48 5.99 9.36 7.50
N ASP A 49 7.08 10.08 7.24
CA ASP A 49 7.77 10.14 5.95
C ASP A 49 6.88 10.59 4.77
N ASN A 50 6.08 11.65 4.97
CA ASN A 50 5.10 12.14 4.00
C ASN A 50 4.11 11.06 3.55
N GLY A 51 3.81 10.11 4.44
CA GLY A 51 2.79 9.11 4.26
C GLY A 51 1.44 9.59 4.77
N GLU A 52 0.38 9.05 4.19
CA GLU A 52 -0.99 9.24 4.65
C GLU A 52 -1.63 7.87 4.82
N ARG A 53 -2.06 7.56 6.04
CA ARG A 53 -2.71 6.30 6.35
C ARG A 53 -4.20 6.40 6.05
N VAL A 54 -4.66 5.59 5.11
CA VAL A 54 -6.03 5.60 4.58
C VAL A 54 -6.66 4.22 4.74
N ASP A 55 -7.96 4.18 5.03
CA ASP A 55 -8.79 2.98 4.90
C ASP A 55 -9.65 3.11 3.65
N PHE A 56 -9.28 2.35 2.60
CA PHE A 56 -9.87 2.43 1.26
C PHE A 56 -11.26 1.79 1.16
N LYS A 57 -11.74 1.15 2.25
CA LYS A 57 -13.05 0.47 2.34
C LYS A 57 -13.22 -0.74 1.42
N GLU A 58 -12.15 -1.15 0.75
CA GLU A 58 -12.05 -2.36 -0.06
C GLU A 58 -10.67 -2.98 0.14
N ILE A 59 -10.54 -4.29 -0.09
CA ILE A 59 -9.26 -5.00 0.09
C ILE A 59 -8.29 -4.52 -0.98
N ILE A 60 -7.19 -3.90 -0.53
CA ILE A 60 -6.14 -3.40 -1.43
C ILE A 60 -4.99 -4.39 -1.60
N GLY A 61 -4.92 -5.39 -0.73
CA GLY A 61 -3.91 -6.45 -0.77
C GLY A 61 -3.57 -6.99 0.61
N PHE A 62 -2.33 -7.40 0.79
CA PHE A 62 -1.83 -8.07 2.00
C PHE A 62 -0.78 -7.24 2.73
N TYR A 63 -1.00 -7.03 4.02
CA TYR A 63 0.02 -6.60 4.96
C TYR A 63 0.88 -7.80 5.39
N ILE A 64 2.20 -7.70 5.20
CA ILE A 64 3.16 -8.69 5.68
C ILE A 64 3.65 -8.32 7.09
N ASN A 65 3.32 -9.14 8.07
CA ASN A 65 3.87 -9.05 9.42
C ASN A 65 5.09 -9.97 9.54
N LYS A 66 6.28 -9.40 9.39
CA LYS A 66 7.56 -10.12 9.45
C LYS A 66 7.81 -10.78 10.80
N GLN A 67 7.41 -10.14 11.91
CA GLN A 67 7.62 -10.68 13.26
C GLN A 67 6.83 -11.96 13.51
N LYS A 68 5.61 -12.03 12.97
CA LYS A 68 4.72 -13.19 13.12
C LYS A 68 4.81 -14.18 11.96
N ASN A 69 5.64 -13.88 10.95
CA ASN A 69 5.70 -14.59 9.67
C ASN A 69 4.31 -14.87 9.07
N LYS A 70 3.44 -13.85 9.08
CA LYS A 70 2.03 -13.96 8.65
C LYS A 70 1.67 -12.84 7.68
N LYS A 71 0.78 -13.14 6.74
CA LYS A 71 0.14 -12.16 5.86
C LYS A 71 -1.33 -11.99 6.22
N TYR A 72 -1.83 -10.76 6.08
CA TYR A 72 -3.22 -10.42 6.41
C TYR A 72 -3.79 -9.54 5.33
N GLU A 73 -5.00 -9.86 4.86
CA GLU A 73 -5.75 -8.95 4.00
C GLU A 73 -6.00 -7.63 4.72
N THR A 74 -5.92 -6.54 3.96
CA THR A 74 -6.07 -5.21 4.50
C THR A 74 -6.82 -4.31 3.53
N THR A 75 -7.72 -3.51 4.08
CA THR A 75 -8.31 -2.35 3.40
C THR A 75 -7.50 -1.08 3.64
N VAL A 76 -6.49 -1.17 4.50
CA VAL A 76 -5.66 -0.04 4.90
C VAL A 76 -4.39 -0.01 4.09
N GLY A 77 -4.06 1.17 3.56
CA GLY A 77 -2.72 1.45 3.04
C GLY A 77 -2.14 2.76 3.56
N ILE A 78 -0.86 2.95 3.26
CA ILE A 78 -0.18 4.23 3.32
C ILE A 78 -0.02 4.74 1.89
N ILE A 79 -0.56 5.91 1.61
CA ILE A 79 -0.27 6.67 0.40
C ILE A 79 1.02 7.44 0.66
N HIS A 80 2.06 7.15 -0.11
CA HIS A 80 3.29 7.93 -0.06
C HIS A 80 3.31 8.97 -1.17
N TYR A 81 3.57 10.22 -0.78
CA TYR A 81 3.72 11.33 -1.69
C TYR A 81 5.21 11.52 -2.03
N SER A 82 5.54 11.47 -3.32
CA SER A 82 6.89 11.74 -3.81
C SER A 82 6.88 12.72 -4.97
N LYS A 83 8.03 13.31 -5.29
CA LYS A 83 8.18 14.23 -6.44
C LYS A 83 7.80 13.58 -7.78
N ASN A 84 7.99 12.27 -7.88
CA ASN A 84 7.80 11.49 -9.11
C ASN A 84 6.43 10.78 -9.16
N GLY A 85 5.55 11.04 -8.20
CA GLY A 85 4.21 10.44 -8.15
C GLY A 85 3.89 9.81 -6.80
N LEU A 86 2.73 9.15 -6.75
CA LEU A 86 2.22 8.48 -5.55
C LEU A 86 2.39 6.97 -5.64
N HIS A 87 2.42 6.30 -4.50
CA HIS A 87 2.25 4.84 -4.45
C HIS A 87 1.52 4.43 -3.17
N ILE A 88 0.81 3.30 -3.24
CA ILE A 88 0.06 2.71 -2.14
C ILE A 88 0.84 1.52 -1.61
N VAL A 89 1.10 1.54 -0.30
CA VAL A 89 1.70 0.43 0.44
C VAL A 89 0.64 -0.15 1.38
N PRO A 90 0.22 -1.42 1.21
CA PRO A 90 -0.70 -2.05 2.15
C PRO A 90 -0.12 -2.08 3.56
N ALA A 91 -0.92 -1.70 4.55
CA ALA A 91 -0.48 -1.46 5.90
C ALA A 91 -1.31 -2.26 6.91
N ARG A 92 -0.84 -2.28 8.16
CA ARG A 92 -1.46 -3.03 9.26
C ARG A 92 -2.97 -2.74 9.34
N PRO A 93 -3.84 -3.77 9.29
CA PRO A 93 -5.28 -3.59 9.39
C PRO A 93 -5.70 -2.90 10.70
N SER A 94 -6.79 -2.14 10.67
CA SER A 94 -7.33 -1.41 11.83
C SER A 94 -7.79 -2.34 12.95
N TRP A 95 -8.28 -3.54 12.62
CA TRP A 95 -8.75 -4.53 13.59
C TRP A 95 -7.64 -5.23 14.37
N MET A 96 -6.37 -5.08 13.97
CA MET A 96 -5.25 -5.82 14.57
C MET A 96 -4.76 -5.22 15.91
N GLY A 97 -5.44 -4.19 16.44
CA GLY A 97 -4.97 -3.43 17.61
C GLY A 97 -3.63 -2.72 17.35
N ARG A 98 -3.17 -1.87 18.28
CA ARG A 98 -1.79 -1.37 18.25
C ARG A 98 -0.87 -2.48 18.76
#